data_AF-A0A920MET8-F1
#
_entry.id   AF-A0A920MET8-F1
#
_cell.length_a   1.000
_cell.length_b   1.000
_cell.length_c   1.000
_cell.angle_alpha   90.00
_cell.angle_beta   90.00
_cell.angle_gamma   90.00
#
_symmetry.space_group_name_H-M   'P 1'
#
loop_
_entity.id
_entity.type
_entity.pdbx_description
1 polymer ?
#
loop_
_entity_poly.entity_id
_entity_poly.type
_entity_poly.pdbx_seq_one_letter_code
_entity_poly.pdbx_strand_id
1 'polypeptide(L)'
;MQQLICYISFGFIQKHIGKLGILEYIFITPSNHRVHHAQNPEYIDANYGGVFILWDRMFGTFIEEMDDLKPTYGTVKPLRSWNPIWSNLEIYHQMIRDSFHTNGFKNKIKVWFSSTRWRPDDVMEQFPHVSNDMSNFVKYDPECDSPTKTFSLLQFITNSIISTALIFTVADQSYVITCIVAAMLIFSTTLVNLILENKQWAVNLEIIRSIFVVTAFFEFQHTTLNPYN
;
A
#
# COMPACT_ATOMS: atom_id res chain seq x y z
N MET A 1 1.12 -4.01 0.57
CA MET A 1 0.16 -4.71 -0.34
C MET A 1 -1.27 -4.86 0.21
N GLN A 2 -1.51 -4.94 1.52
CA GLN A 2 -2.85 -5.17 2.11
C GLN A 2 -3.74 -3.92 2.21
N GLN A 3 -3.17 -2.72 2.08
CA GLN A 3 -3.91 -1.46 2.19
C GLN A 3 -4.76 -1.11 0.96
N LEU A 4 -4.35 -1.53 -0.26
CA LEU A 4 -5.02 -1.12 -1.51
C LEU A 4 -6.24 -2.00 -1.83
N ILE A 5 -6.18 -3.31 -1.56
CA ILE A 5 -7.29 -4.25 -1.76
C ILE A 5 -8.40 -4.01 -0.73
N CYS A 6 -8.04 -3.64 0.52
CA CYS A 6 -9.02 -3.29 1.54
C CYS A 6 -9.74 -1.96 1.24
N TYR A 7 -9.05 -0.95 0.71
CA TYR A 7 -9.68 0.36 0.51
C TYR A 7 -10.77 0.39 -0.58
N ILE A 8 -10.57 -0.32 -1.69
CA ILE A 8 -11.49 -0.23 -2.85
C ILE A 8 -12.64 -1.25 -2.74
N SER A 9 -12.39 -2.47 -2.24
CA SER A 9 -13.45 -3.50 -2.12
C SER A 9 -14.15 -3.51 -0.77
N PHE A 10 -13.46 -3.13 0.32
CA PHE A 10 -13.99 -3.24 1.68
C PHE A 10 -14.23 -1.90 2.39
N GLY A 11 -13.49 -0.83 2.07
CA GLY A 11 -13.62 0.47 2.75
C GLY A 11 -15.00 1.12 2.60
N PHE A 12 -15.63 0.96 1.43
CA PHE A 12 -17.00 1.45 1.21
C PHE A 12 -18.02 0.63 2.01
N ILE A 13 -17.94 -0.71 1.96
CA ILE A 13 -18.86 -1.59 2.68
C ILE A 13 -18.68 -1.44 4.19
N GLN A 14 -17.44 -1.35 4.67
CA GLN A 14 -17.12 -1.27 6.09
C GLN A 14 -17.57 0.04 6.72
N LYS A 15 -17.53 1.17 6.03
CA LYS A 15 -17.99 2.41 6.65
C LYS A 15 -19.53 2.48 6.76
N HIS A 16 -20.26 1.75 5.92
CA HIS A 16 -21.71 1.86 5.78
C HIS A 16 -22.50 0.70 6.40
N ILE A 17 -21.86 -0.44 6.68
CA ILE A 17 -22.49 -1.57 7.37
C ILE A 17 -22.14 -1.52 8.85
N GLY A 18 -23.18 -1.40 9.69
CA GLY A 18 -23.06 -1.44 11.16
C GLY A 18 -22.76 -2.84 11.72
N LYS A 19 -23.04 -3.03 13.01
CA LYS A 19 -22.87 -4.33 13.66
C LYS A 19 -23.86 -5.36 13.12
N LEU A 20 -23.41 -6.62 12.97
CA LEU A 20 -24.22 -7.72 12.40
C LEU A 20 -24.82 -8.68 13.44
N GLY A 21 -24.80 -8.29 14.71
CA GLY A 21 -25.38 -9.07 15.81
C GLY A 21 -24.70 -10.43 15.99
N ILE A 22 -25.47 -11.52 15.91
CA ILE A 22 -24.99 -12.89 16.18
C ILE A 22 -23.78 -13.27 15.30
N LEU A 23 -23.71 -12.75 14.07
CA LEU A 23 -22.59 -13.03 13.18
C LEU A 23 -21.25 -12.54 13.72
N GLU A 24 -21.22 -11.53 14.60
CA GLU A 24 -19.99 -10.99 15.22
C GLU A 24 -19.36 -11.90 16.27
N TYR A 25 -20.04 -12.99 16.63
CA TYR A 25 -19.51 -14.02 17.51
C TYR A 25 -18.84 -15.16 16.74
N ILE A 26 -19.12 -15.28 15.43
CA ILE A 26 -18.64 -16.38 14.60
C ILE A 26 -17.63 -15.86 13.57
N PHE A 27 -17.97 -14.81 12.83
CA PHE A 27 -17.20 -14.30 11.72
C PHE A 27 -16.52 -12.97 12.03
N ILE A 28 -15.46 -12.68 11.28
CA ILE A 28 -14.94 -11.32 11.15
C ILE A 28 -15.94 -10.51 10.34
N THR A 29 -16.65 -9.62 11.01
CA THR A 29 -17.64 -8.73 10.41
C THR A 29 -16.98 -7.40 10.01
N PRO A 30 -17.69 -6.55 9.24
CA PRO A 30 -17.20 -5.22 8.91
C PRO A 30 -16.72 -4.40 10.11
N SER A 31 -17.43 -4.44 11.25
CA SER A 31 -17.04 -3.79 12.52
C SER A 31 -15.72 -4.32 13.09
N ASN A 32 -15.57 -5.64 13.19
CA ASN A 32 -14.35 -6.28 13.68
C ASN A 32 -13.14 -5.87 12.82
N HIS A 33 -13.32 -5.81 11.51
CA HIS A 33 -12.27 -5.38 10.59
C HIS A 33 -12.01 -3.86 10.65
N ARG A 34 -13.01 -3.01 10.94
CA ARG A 34 -12.77 -1.57 11.18
C ARG A 34 -11.83 -1.35 12.35
N VAL A 35 -12.04 -2.08 13.45
CA VAL A 35 -11.17 -2.07 14.63
C VAL A 35 -9.77 -2.55 14.26
N HIS A 36 -9.64 -3.64 13.51
CA HIS A 36 -8.34 -4.16 13.06
C HIS A 36 -7.50 -3.14 12.27
N HIS A 37 -8.13 -2.32 11.42
CA HIS A 37 -7.44 -1.29 10.62
C HIS A 37 -7.37 0.08 11.30
N ALA A 38 -7.85 0.20 12.54
CA ALA A 38 -7.78 1.43 13.29
C ALA A 38 -6.40 1.65 13.88
N GLN A 39 -5.98 2.91 13.96
CA GLN A 39 -4.75 3.31 14.65
C GLN A 39 -5.03 3.96 16.01
N ASN A 40 -6.30 4.00 16.44
CA ASN A 40 -6.67 4.46 17.78
C ASN A 40 -5.98 3.59 18.84
N PRO A 41 -5.38 4.17 19.90
CA PRO A 41 -4.72 3.41 20.96
C PRO A 41 -5.57 2.27 21.55
N GLU A 42 -6.88 2.46 21.61
CA GLU A 42 -7.88 1.51 22.13
C GLU A 42 -8.13 0.32 21.19
N TYR A 43 -7.79 0.45 19.91
CA TYR A 43 -8.03 -0.55 18.85
C TYR A 43 -6.73 -1.16 18.29
N ILE A 44 -5.56 -0.70 18.74
CA ILE A 44 -4.27 -1.26 18.32
C ILE A 44 -4.18 -2.72 18.75
N ASP A 45 -3.56 -3.54 17.89
CA ASP A 45 -3.25 -4.93 18.17
C ASP A 45 -4.50 -5.81 18.44
N ALA A 46 -5.56 -5.58 17.66
CA ALA A 46 -6.84 -6.25 17.82
C ALA A 46 -7.34 -6.96 16.54
N ASN A 47 -8.21 -7.95 16.74
CA ASN A 47 -9.02 -8.62 15.71
C ASN A 47 -8.20 -9.13 14.51
N TYR A 48 -7.17 -9.94 14.77
CA TYR A 48 -6.25 -10.48 13.76
C TYR A 48 -6.84 -11.62 12.91
N GLY A 49 -7.97 -12.19 13.30
CA GLY A 49 -8.61 -13.27 12.57
C GLY A 49 -8.92 -12.87 11.12
N GLY A 50 -8.70 -13.81 10.19
CA GLY A 50 -9.02 -13.58 8.77
C GLY A 50 -10.47 -13.87 8.41
N VAL A 51 -11.06 -14.92 9.00
CA VAL A 51 -12.43 -15.38 8.70
C VAL A 51 -13.27 -15.52 9.96
N PHE A 52 -12.71 -16.12 11.02
CA PHE A 52 -13.42 -16.36 12.28
C PHE A 52 -12.87 -15.49 13.40
N ILE A 53 -13.76 -14.79 14.10
CA ILE A 53 -13.46 -13.96 15.28
C ILE A 53 -13.21 -14.81 16.55
N LEU A 54 -13.59 -16.09 16.50
CA LEU A 54 -13.41 -17.03 17.59
C LEU A 54 -11.95 -17.07 18.07
N TRP A 55 -10.99 -17.02 17.15
CA TRP A 55 -9.57 -17.02 17.49
C TRP A 55 -9.19 -15.83 18.36
N ASP A 56 -9.64 -14.62 17.98
CA ASP A 56 -9.37 -13.41 18.76
C ASP A 56 -10.00 -13.47 20.16
N ARG A 57 -11.17 -14.07 20.28
CA ARG A 57 -11.82 -14.29 21.58
C ARG A 57 -11.08 -15.32 22.43
N MET A 58 -10.58 -16.40 21.82
CA MET A 58 -9.82 -17.44 22.50
C MET A 58 -8.44 -16.96 22.95
N PHE A 59 -7.75 -16.17 22.13
CA PHE A 59 -6.41 -15.68 22.40
C PHE A 59 -6.37 -14.29 23.04
N GLY A 60 -7.53 -13.67 23.29
CA GLY A 60 -7.64 -12.41 24.01
C GLY A 60 -7.27 -11.16 23.22
N THR A 61 -7.29 -11.23 21.88
CA THR A 61 -7.04 -10.11 20.97
C THR A 61 -8.34 -9.50 20.42
N PHE A 62 -9.50 -9.97 20.90
CA PHE A 62 -10.80 -9.43 20.51
C PHE A 62 -11.03 -8.04 21.14
N ILE A 63 -11.31 -7.04 20.31
CA ILE A 63 -11.80 -5.74 20.75
C ILE A 63 -13.07 -5.40 19.96
N GLU A 64 -14.14 -5.08 20.68
CA GLU A 64 -15.39 -4.65 20.07
C GLU A 64 -15.29 -3.18 19.62
N GLU A 65 -15.92 -2.85 18.50
CA GLU A 65 -16.08 -1.45 18.11
C GLU A 65 -17.01 -0.73 19.08
N MET A 66 -16.49 0.33 19.71
CA MET A 66 -17.23 1.18 20.63
C MET A 66 -18.03 2.23 19.86
N ASP A 67 -19.28 2.46 20.26
CA ASP A 67 -20.19 3.36 19.56
C ASP A 67 -19.81 4.84 19.75
N ASP A 68 -19.10 5.17 20.83
CA ASP A 68 -18.62 6.51 21.18
C ASP A 68 -17.21 6.82 20.64
N LEU A 69 -16.44 5.79 20.23
CA LEU A 69 -15.11 5.96 19.66
C LEU A 69 -15.06 5.54 18.19
N LYS A 70 -15.06 6.54 17.31
CA LYS A 70 -14.94 6.34 15.87
C LYS A 70 -13.54 5.83 15.48
N PRO A 71 -13.45 4.73 14.70
CA PRO A 71 -12.19 4.25 14.15
C PRO A 71 -11.54 5.27 13.21
N THR A 72 -10.28 5.61 13.50
CA THR A 72 -9.39 6.39 12.66
C THR A 72 -8.46 5.44 11.93
N TYR A 73 -8.53 5.42 10.59
CA TYR A 73 -7.75 4.48 9.78
C TYR A 73 -6.36 5.00 9.46
N GLY A 74 -5.40 4.08 9.35
CA GLY A 74 -4.04 4.37 8.93
C GLY A 74 -3.03 3.51 9.66
N THR A 75 -1.75 3.81 9.47
CA THR A 75 -0.66 3.19 10.22
C THR A 75 -0.23 4.13 11.34
N VAL A 76 0.08 3.57 12.52
CA VAL A 76 0.54 4.34 13.69
C VAL A 76 1.74 5.22 13.36
N LYS A 77 2.67 4.68 12.55
CA LYS A 77 3.76 5.44 11.93
C LYS A 77 3.29 5.95 10.56
N PRO A 78 3.28 7.26 10.31
CA PRO A 78 2.79 7.80 9.05
C PRO A 78 3.80 7.58 7.91
N LEU A 79 3.36 6.89 6.86
CA LEU A 79 4.12 6.69 5.61
C LEU A 79 4.34 8.02 4.84
N ARG A 80 3.33 8.91 4.86
CA ARG A 80 3.31 10.21 4.13
C ARG A 80 3.71 10.11 2.66
N SER A 81 3.29 9.04 2.00
CA SER A 81 3.50 8.82 0.58
C SER A 81 2.46 7.85 0.02
N TRP A 82 2.05 8.08 -1.21
CA TRP A 82 1.28 7.24 -2.11
C TRP A 82 2.16 6.40 -3.04
N ASN A 83 3.49 6.54 -2.99
CA ASN A 83 4.41 5.73 -3.79
C ASN A 83 4.29 4.24 -3.40
N PRO A 84 3.82 3.35 -4.31
CA PRO A 84 3.59 1.95 -3.99
C PRO A 84 4.90 1.21 -3.71
N ILE A 85 6.00 1.57 -4.36
CA ILE A 85 7.32 0.96 -4.10
C ILE A 85 7.76 1.33 -2.68
N TRP A 86 7.72 2.62 -2.34
CA TRP A 86 8.12 3.09 -1.02
C TRP A 86 7.27 2.48 0.10
N SER A 87 5.95 2.36 -0.11
CA SER A 87 5.04 1.73 0.86
C SER A 87 5.41 0.29 1.23
N ASN A 88 6.06 -0.46 0.33
CA ASN A 88 6.53 -1.82 0.61
C ASN A 88 7.99 -1.86 1.11
N LEU A 89 8.78 -0.82 0.87
CA LEU A 89 10.21 -0.78 1.19
C LEU A 89 10.56 0.00 2.47
N GLU A 90 9.71 0.92 2.94
CA GLU A 90 10.08 1.84 4.03
C GLU A 90 10.45 1.14 5.34
N ILE A 91 9.82 0.01 5.65
CA ILE A 91 10.09 -0.78 6.86
C ILE A 91 11.45 -1.44 6.74
N TYR A 92 11.77 -2.04 5.58
CA TYR A 92 13.08 -2.62 5.33
C TYR A 92 14.18 -1.56 5.34
N HIS A 93 13.93 -0.40 4.73
CA HIS A 93 14.85 0.73 4.80
C HIS A 93 15.13 1.14 6.25
N GLN A 94 14.10 1.21 7.09
CA GLN A 94 14.26 1.47 8.52
C GLN A 94 15.10 0.36 9.19
N MET A 95 14.77 -0.92 8.98
CA MET A 95 15.48 -2.04 9.59
C MET A 95 16.96 -2.07 9.19
N ILE A 96 17.25 -1.79 7.91
CA ILE A 96 18.61 -1.66 7.40
C ILE A 96 19.34 -0.51 8.09
N ARG A 97 18.73 0.69 8.14
CA ARG A 97 19.29 1.84 8.84
C ARG A 97 19.56 1.51 10.31
N ASP A 98 18.60 0.93 11.00
CA ASP A 98 18.70 0.61 12.42
C ASP A 98 19.79 -0.46 12.66
N SER A 99 19.96 -1.43 11.75
CA SER A 99 21.05 -2.41 11.77
C SER A 99 22.43 -1.78 11.58
N PHE A 100 22.53 -0.72 10.77
CA PHE A 100 23.79 0.00 10.56
C PHE A 100 24.17 0.87 11.76
N HIS A 101 23.20 1.56 12.35
CA HIS A 101 23.44 2.56 13.40
C HIS A 101 23.47 1.97 14.82
N THR A 102 22.88 0.79 15.04
CA THR A 102 22.92 0.18 16.37
C THR A 102 24.30 -0.38 16.74
N ASN A 103 24.63 -0.22 18.02
CA ASN A 103 25.79 -0.76 18.66
C ASN A 103 25.63 -2.25 18.95
N GLY A 104 26.71 -3.00 18.71
CA GLY A 104 26.79 -4.42 19.01
C GLY A 104 26.22 -5.34 17.92
N PHE A 105 27.00 -6.33 17.51
CA PHE A 105 26.65 -7.27 16.45
C PHE A 105 25.34 -8.04 16.72
N LYS A 106 25.07 -8.37 17.99
CA LYS A 106 23.83 -9.03 18.41
C LYS A 106 22.61 -8.20 18.07
N ASN A 107 22.64 -6.88 18.31
CA ASN A 107 21.52 -6.00 18.01
C ASN A 107 21.29 -5.88 16.50
N LYS A 108 22.37 -5.85 15.70
CA LYS A 108 22.28 -5.83 14.23
C LYS A 108 21.50 -7.02 13.67
N ILE A 109 21.74 -8.22 14.21
CA ILE A 109 20.97 -9.42 13.83
C ILE A 109 19.56 -9.36 14.43
N LYS A 110 19.46 -8.98 15.71
CA LYS A 110 18.20 -8.98 16.46
C LYS A 110 17.13 -8.08 15.84
N VAL A 111 17.51 -7.00 15.13
CA VAL A 111 16.59 -6.15 14.36
C VAL A 111 15.75 -6.94 13.36
N TRP A 112 16.31 -8.00 12.76
CA TRP A 112 15.62 -8.79 11.73
C TRP A 112 14.68 -9.86 12.28
N PHE A 113 14.86 -10.26 13.53
CA PHE A 113 14.17 -11.42 14.12
C PHE A 113 13.35 -11.09 15.37
N SER A 114 13.35 -9.83 15.81
CA SER A 114 12.55 -9.40 16.96
C SER A 114 11.12 -9.04 16.58
N SER A 115 10.28 -8.88 17.60
CA SER A 115 8.93 -8.32 17.45
C SER A 115 8.98 -6.95 16.79
N THR A 116 7.93 -6.61 16.03
CA THR A 116 7.74 -5.31 15.35
C THR A 116 7.82 -4.09 16.27
N ARG A 117 7.56 -4.27 17.57
CA ARG A 117 7.67 -3.22 18.60
C ARG A 117 9.08 -3.02 19.14
N TRP A 118 9.97 -4.00 18.97
CA TRP A 118 11.32 -3.92 19.50
C TRP A 118 12.23 -3.16 18.54
N ARG A 119 13.02 -2.24 19.08
CA ARG A 119 14.07 -1.51 18.38
C ARG A 119 15.23 -1.24 19.35
N PRO A 120 16.47 -1.15 18.89
CA PRO A 120 17.60 -0.84 19.78
C PRO A 120 17.46 0.54 20.43
N ASP A 121 17.76 0.63 21.73
CA ASP A 121 17.58 1.86 22.54
C ASP A 121 18.43 3.03 22.02
N ASP A 122 19.67 2.74 21.61
CA ASP A 122 20.61 3.73 21.07
C ASP A 122 20.10 4.35 19.75
N VAL A 123 19.51 3.52 18.90
CA VAL A 123 18.89 3.96 17.65
C VAL A 123 17.57 4.70 17.91
N MET A 124 16.83 4.34 18.96
CA MET A 124 15.64 5.10 19.37
C MET A 124 15.99 6.48 19.92
N GLU A 125 17.11 6.61 20.64
CA GLU A 125 17.61 7.89 21.13
C GLU A 125 18.07 8.79 19.96
N GLN A 126 18.81 8.23 19.00
CA GLN A 126 19.31 8.99 17.85
C GLN A 126 18.22 9.30 16.81
N PHE A 127 17.31 8.37 16.57
CA PHE A 127 16.25 8.46 15.56
C PHE A 127 14.90 8.10 16.17
N PRO A 128 14.28 8.98 16.96
CA PRO A 128 13.04 8.69 17.66
C PRO A 128 11.88 8.37 16.71
N HIS A 129 10.93 7.58 17.21
CA HIS A 129 9.70 7.30 16.47
C HIS A 129 8.80 8.53 16.43
N VAL A 130 8.28 8.83 15.24
CA VAL A 130 7.19 9.79 15.08
C VAL A 130 5.92 8.99 14.82
N SER A 131 5.01 9.01 15.78
CA SER A 131 3.65 8.48 15.63
C SER A 131 2.69 9.61 15.24
N ASN A 132 1.52 9.24 14.72
CA ASN A 132 0.45 10.21 14.54
C ASN A 132 -0.06 10.72 15.89
N ASP A 133 -0.33 12.03 15.97
CA ASP A 133 -1.07 12.62 17.07
C ASP A 133 -2.57 12.40 16.81
N MET A 134 -3.21 11.61 17.68
CA MET A 134 -4.62 11.27 17.54
C MET A 134 -5.56 12.42 17.88
N SER A 135 -5.10 13.41 18.66
CA SER A 135 -5.91 14.58 19.01
C SER A 135 -6.07 15.55 17.84
N ASN A 136 -5.07 15.59 16.95
CA ASN A 136 -5.06 16.44 15.76
C ASN A 136 -4.65 15.63 14.53
N PHE A 137 -5.27 14.47 14.34
CA PHE A 137 -4.95 13.60 13.22
C PHE A 137 -5.43 14.21 11.90
N VAL A 138 -4.48 14.50 11.01
CA VAL A 138 -4.75 14.91 9.63
C VAL A 138 -4.30 13.80 8.69
N LYS A 139 -5.23 13.28 7.91
CA LYS A 139 -4.93 12.27 6.89
C LYS A 139 -4.00 12.87 5.84
N TYR A 140 -2.97 12.12 5.46
CA TYR A 140 -2.11 12.51 4.34
C TYR A 140 -2.89 12.51 3.03
N ASP A 141 -3.15 13.71 2.52
CA ASP A 141 -3.92 13.96 1.30
C ASP A 141 -3.34 15.21 0.58
N PRO A 142 -2.28 15.03 -0.23
CA PRO A 142 -1.72 16.13 -1.02
C PRO A 142 -2.76 16.82 -1.90
N GLU A 143 -2.76 18.15 -1.91
CA GLU A 143 -3.68 18.93 -2.72
C GLU A 143 -3.36 18.78 -4.21
N CYS A 144 -4.28 18.25 -5.00
CA CYS A 144 -4.06 18.03 -6.43
C CYS A 144 -5.16 18.68 -7.26
N ASP A 145 -4.79 19.31 -8.37
CA ASP A 145 -5.69 19.99 -9.29
C ASP A 145 -6.56 18.99 -10.07
N SER A 146 -7.74 19.45 -10.50
CA SER A 146 -8.72 18.60 -11.20
C SER A 146 -8.19 17.93 -12.48
N PRO A 147 -7.40 18.62 -13.34
CA PRO A 147 -6.77 18.00 -14.51
C PRO A 147 -5.88 16.81 -14.14
N THR A 148 -5.01 16.97 -13.14
CA THR A 148 -4.11 15.90 -12.70
C THR A 148 -4.88 14.72 -12.11
N LYS A 149 -5.94 14.97 -11.35
CA LYS A 149 -6.86 13.92 -10.87
C LYS A 149 -7.51 13.16 -12.03
N THR A 150 -8.00 13.88 -13.04
CA THR A 150 -8.62 13.28 -14.23
C THR A 150 -7.62 12.46 -15.03
N PHE A 151 -6.42 12.99 -15.27
CA PHE A 151 -5.33 12.26 -15.91
C PHE A 151 -4.98 10.98 -15.16
N SER A 152 -4.83 11.07 -13.84
CA SER A 152 -4.47 9.93 -12.99
C SER A 152 -5.55 8.85 -12.99
N LEU A 153 -6.83 9.25 -13.00
CA LEU A 153 -7.95 8.31 -13.13
C LEU A 153 -7.92 7.58 -14.49
N LEU A 154 -7.68 8.30 -15.59
CA LEU A 154 -7.56 7.69 -16.92
C LEU A 154 -6.38 6.72 -17.00
N GLN A 155 -5.23 7.08 -16.43
CA GLN A 155 -4.07 6.20 -16.35
C GLN A 155 -4.35 4.95 -15.50
N PHE A 156 -5.03 5.11 -14.37
CA PHE A 156 -5.43 3.98 -13.53
C PHE A 156 -6.35 3.00 -14.27
N ILE A 157 -7.36 3.50 -14.99
CA ILE A 157 -8.25 2.68 -15.81
C ILE A 157 -7.45 1.96 -16.91
N THR A 158 -6.59 2.69 -17.61
CA THR A 158 -5.75 2.14 -18.69
C THR A 158 -4.83 1.03 -18.16
N ASN A 159 -4.11 1.28 -17.06
CA ASN A 159 -3.24 0.28 -16.43
C ASN A 159 -4.02 -0.93 -15.93
N SER A 160 -5.25 -0.75 -15.45
CA SER A 160 -6.12 -1.86 -15.03
C SER A 160 -6.54 -2.73 -16.22
N ILE A 161 -6.85 -2.12 -17.37
CA ILE A 161 -7.16 -2.84 -18.62
C ILE A 161 -5.93 -3.62 -19.10
N ILE A 162 -4.75 -2.98 -19.16
CA ILE A 162 -3.50 -3.62 -19.62
C ILE A 162 -3.11 -4.77 -18.67
N SER A 163 -3.19 -4.56 -17.36
CA SER A 163 -2.91 -5.61 -16.35
C SER A 163 -3.84 -6.81 -16.53
N THR A 164 -5.13 -6.56 -16.76
CA THR A 164 -6.12 -7.62 -17.02
C THR A 164 -5.80 -8.36 -18.32
N ALA A 165 -5.48 -7.64 -19.40
CA ALA A 165 -5.09 -8.23 -20.67
C ALA A 165 -3.82 -9.08 -20.54
N LEU A 166 -2.82 -8.64 -19.75
CA LEU A 166 -1.61 -9.40 -19.48
C LEU A 166 -1.95 -10.75 -18.83
N ILE A 167 -2.84 -10.78 -17.84
CA ILE A 167 -3.26 -12.03 -17.16
C ILE A 167 -3.87 -13.02 -18.16
N PHE A 168 -4.69 -12.54 -19.10
CA PHE A 168 -5.33 -13.42 -20.10
C PHE A 168 -4.40 -13.83 -21.25
N THR A 169 -3.27 -13.16 -21.43
CA THR A 169 -2.33 -13.41 -22.54
C THR A 169 -0.99 -13.97 -22.07
N VAL A 170 -0.77 -14.12 -20.76
CA VAL A 170 0.51 -14.54 -20.19
C VAL A 170 0.96 -15.92 -20.68
N ALA A 171 0.02 -16.82 -20.97
CA ALA A 171 0.33 -18.16 -21.47
C ALA A 171 0.90 -18.14 -22.90
N ASP A 172 0.58 -17.11 -23.67
CA ASP A 172 0.97 -16.95 -25.07
C ASP A 172 2.18 -16.01 -25.24
N GLN A 173 2.69 -15.44 -24.15
CA GLN A 173 3.80 -14.48 -24.17
C GLN A 173 5.08 -15.08 -23.62
N SER A 174 6.23 -14.60 -24.12
CA SER A 174 7.51 -14.94 -23.51
C SER A 174 7.64 -14.35 -22.11
N TYR A 175 8.41 -15.02 -21.24
CA TYR A 175 8.73 -14.50 -19.91
C TYR A 175 9.38 -13.12 -19.95
N VAL A 176 10.23 -12.85 -20.96
CA VAL A 176 10.90 -11.56 -21.12
C VAL A 176 9.89 -10.44 -21.37
N ILE A 177 8.96 -10.65 -22.30
CA ILE A 177 7.91 -9.66 -22.62
C ILE A 177 7.01 -9.45 -21.38
N THR A 178 6.61 -10.54 -20.73
CA THR A 178 5.79 -10.48 -19.50
C THR A 178 6.47 -9.64 -18.42
N CYS A 179 7.76 -9.87 -18.16
CA CYS A 179 8.53 -9.10 -17.19
C CYS A 179 8.66 -7.62 -17.56
N ILE A 180 8.87 -7.30 -18.85
CA ILE A 180 8.95 -5.92 -19.33
C ILE A 180 7.60 -5.21 -19.11
N VAL A 181 6.49 -5.82 -19.53
CA VAL A 181 5.14 -5.23 -19.37
C VAL A 181 4.80 -5.07 -17.89
N ALA A 182 5.10 -6.06 -17.05
CA ALA A 182 4.89 -5.96 -15.61
C ALA A 182 5.71 -4.83 -14.98
N ALA A 183 6.99 -4.69 -15.35
CA ALA A 183 7.84 -3.60 -14.88
C ALA A 183 7.31 -2.23 -15.35
N MET A 184 6.83 -2.12 -16.58
CA MET A 184 6.21 -0.90 -17.12
C MET A 184 4.92 -0.54 -16.38
N LEU A 185 4.08 -1.51 -16.01
CA LEU A 185 2.86 -1.30 -15.23
C LEU A 185 3.16 -0.78 -13.82
N ILE A 186 4.15 -1.38 -13.15
CA ILE A 186 4.61 -0.93 -11.83
C ILE A 186 5.17 0.49 -11.93
N PHE A 187 6.00 0.76 -12.94
CA PHE A 187 6.59 2.07 -13.17
C PHE A 187 5.53 3.14 -13.45
N SER A 188 4.60 2.87 -14.37
CA SER A 188 3.50 3.79 -14.69
C SER A 188 2.62 4.08 -13.47
N THR A 189 2.25 3.04 -12.71
CA THR A 189 1.46 3.22 -11.48
C THR A 189 2.23 4.04 -10.45
N THR A 190 3.54 3.85 -10.34
CA THR A 190 4.39 4.64 -9.43
C THR A 190 4.44 6.11 -9.84
N LEU A 191 4.63 6.40 -11.13
CA LEU A 191 4.63 7.78 -11.64
C LEU A 191 3.31 8.50 -11.39
N VAL A 192 2.17 7.84 -11.65
CA VAL A 192 0.85 8.42 -11.40
C VAL A 192 0.65 8.77 -9.92
N ASN A 193 1.07 7.90 -8.99
CA ASN A 193 0.98 8.19 -7.56
C ASN A 193 1.89 9.36 -7.14
N LEU A 194 3.09 9.47 -7.72
CA LEU A 194 4.01 10.59 -7.46
C LEU A 194 3.50 11.91 -8.05
N ILE A 195 2.86 11.87 -9.21
CA ILE A 195 2.20 13.03 -9.81
C ILE A 195 1.06 13.52 -8.90
N LEU A 196 0.24 12.59 -8.38
CA LEU A 196 -0.80 12.89 -7.40
C LEU A 196 -0.26 13.48 -6.08
N GLU A 197 1.00 13.19 -5.72
CA GLU A 197 1.72 13.85 -4.61
C GLU A 197 2.36 15.21 -4.98
N ASN A 198 2.06 15.78 -6.15
CA ASN A 198 2.67 17.00 -6.69
C ASN A 198 4.19 16.92 -6.93
N LYS A 199 4.73 15.73 -7.20
CA LYS A 199 6.15 15.58 -7.58
C LYS A 199 6.32 15.98 -9.05
N GLN A 200 6.68 17.23 -9.30
CA GLN A 200 6.83 17.79 -10.66
C GLN A 200 7.80 17.00 -11.55
N TRP A 201 8.86 16.40 -10.99
CA TRP A 201 9.79 15.57 -11.75
C TRP A 201 9.15 14.29 -12.30
N ALA A 202 8.08 13.77 -11.67
CA ALA A 202 7.37 12.59 -12.14
C ALA A 202 6.60 12.87 -13.44
N VAL A 203 6.16 14.12 -13.66
CA VAL A 203 5.53 14.54 -14.92
C VAL A 203 6.51 14.43 -16.08
N ASN A 204 7.76 14.89 -15.89
CA ASN A 204 8.80 14.80 -16.91
C ASN A 204 9.10 13.33 -17.28
N LEU A 205 9.18 12.45 -16.28
CA LEU A 205 9.38 11.02 -16.52
C LEU A 205 8.19 10.36 -17.22
N GLU A 206 6.97 10.80 -16.92
CA GLU A 206 5.76 10.30 -17.57
C GLU A 206 5.69 10.70 -19.05
N ILE A 207 6.15 11.91 -19.39
CA ILE A 207 6.29 12.35 -20.78
C ILE A 207 7.31 11.47 -21.51
N ILE A 208 8.51 11.28 -20.93
CA ILE A 208 9.57 10.44 -21.51
C ILE A 208 9.07 9.00 -21.71
N ARG A 209 8.41 8.43 -20.69
CA ARG A 209 7.81 7.09 -20.74
C ARG A 209 6.78 7.00 -21.86
N SER A 210 5.90 7.99 -21.98
CA SER A 210 4.84 8.01 -23.00
C SER A 210 5.41 8.06 -24.41
N ILE A 211 6.41 8.91 -24.66
CA ILE A 211 7.12 8.96 -25.94
C ILE A 211 7.76 7.60 -26.24
N PHE A 212 8.44 7.00 -25.26
CA PHE A 212 9.05 5.68 -25.42
C PHE A 212 8.03 4.60 -25.78
N VAL A 213 6.87 4.55 -25.11
CA VAL A 213 5.81 3.57 -25.40
C VAL A 213 5.27 3.75 -26.81
N VAL A 214 5.02 4.99 -27.23
CA VAL A 214 4.50 5.29 -28.57
C VAL A 214 5.51 4.90 -29.65
N THR A 215 6.79 5.26 -29.48
CA THR A 215 7.84 4.88 -30.42
C THR A 215 8.01 3.36 -30.49
N ALA A 216 8.04 2.68 -29.34
CA ALA A 216 8.15 1.22 -29.28
C ALA A 216 6.97 0.52 -29.95
N PHE A 217 5.75 1.07 -29.82
CA PHE A 217 4.56 0.56 -30.49
C PHE A 217 4.68 0.67 -32.02
N PHE A 218 5.11 1.82 -32.54
CA PHE A 218 5.27 2.00 -33.99
C PHE A 218 6.39 1.13 -34.56
N GLU A 219 7.51 0.97 -33.85
CA GLU A 219 8.59 0.07 -34.25
C GLU A 219 8.16 -1.41 -34.26
N PHE A 220 7.40 -1.82 -33.24
CA PHE A 220 6.82 -3.17 -33.20
C PHE A 220 5.86 -3.40 -34.37
N GLN A 221 5.01 -2.42 -34.67
CA GLN A 221 4.10 -2.51 -35.82
C GLN A 221 4.87 -2.56 -37.15
N HIS A 222 5.94 -1.77 -37.31
CA HIS A 222 6.75 -1.77 -38.51
C HIS A 222 7.43 -3.13 -38.75
N THR A 223 8.07 -3.69 -37.71
CA THR A 223 8.77 -4.98 -37.78
C THR A 223 7.83 -6.17 -38.01
N THR A 224 6.61 -6.13 -37.48
CA THR A 224 5.61 -7.21 -37.65
C THR A 224 4.89 -7.14 -38.99
N LEU A 225 4.60 -5.93 -39.50
CA LEU A 225 3.89 -5.76 -40.78
C LEU A 225 4.81 -5.75 -41.99
N ASN A 226 6.13 -5.58 -41.80
CA ASN A 226 7.09 -5.55 -42.90
C ASN A 226 8.36 -6.38 -42.58
N PRO A 227 8.24 -7.71 -42.44
CA PRO A 227 9.33 -8.57 -41.96
C PRO A 227 10.47 -8.79 -42.98
N TYR A 228 10.40 -8.18 -44.17
CA TYR A 228 11.33 -8.44 -45.29
C TYR A 228 12.08 -7.19 -45.79
N ASN A 229 12.06 -6.10 -45.03
CA ASN A 229 12.93 -4.93 -45.26
C ASN A 229 14.19 -4.99 -44.40
#